data_AF-A0A2B5MN07-F1
#
_entry.id   AF-A0A2B5MN07-F1
#
_cell.length_a   1.000
_cell.length_b   1.000
_cell.length_c   1.000
_cell.angle_alpha   90.00
_cell.angle_beta   90.00
_cell.angle_gamma   90.00
#
_symmetry.space_group_name_H-M   'P 1'
#
loop_
_entity.id
_entity.type
_entity.pdbx_description
1 polymer ?
#
loop_
_entity_poly.entity_id
_entity_poly.type
_entity_poly.pdbx_seq_one_letter_code
_entity_poly.pdbx_strand_id
1 'polypeptide(L)'
;MYPNLRAEMARKGIVISQISSHLNLRYATVCDKINGKFRFYYDEALEIKETFFPDHNLEYLFEFEENKPNCSVKRNPTFLEHKILNF
;
A
#
# COMPACT_ATOMS: atom_id res chain seq x y z
N MET A 1 -7.84 -3.04 -3.46
CA MET A 1 -6.64 -3.55 -4.17
C MET A 1 -5.49 -2.58 -3.95
N TYR A 2 -4.23 -3.02 -4.03
CA TYR A 2 -3.05 -2.14 -4.03
C TYR A 2 -2.53 -1.96 -5.47
N PRO A 3 -3.08 -1.01 -6.26
CA PRO A 3 -2.73 -0.85 -7.67
C PRO A 3 -1.29 -0.41 -7.89
N ASN A 4 -0.76 0.47 -7.04
CA ASN A 4 0.60 1.00 -7.16
C ASN A 4 1.64 -0.11 -6.94
N LEU A 5 1.50 -0.89 -5.86
CA LEU A 5 2.33 -2.07 -5.63
C LEU A 5 2.31 -3.02 -6.84
N ARG A 6 1.12 -3.30 -7.41
CA ARG A 6 0.99 -4.19 -8.57
C ARG A 6 1.64 -3.60 -9.83
N ALA A 7 1.56 -2.29 -10.04
CA ALA A 7 2.21 -1.61 -11.15
C ALA A 7 3.74 -1.66 -11.03
N GLU A 8 4.28 -1.38 -9.85
CA GLU A 8 5.73 -1.46 -9.61
C GLU A 8 6.26 -2.88 -9.71
N MET A 9 5.50 -3.87 -9.24
CA MET A 9 5.81 -5.29 -9.46
C MET A 9 5.94 -5.61 -10.96
N ALA A 10 4.99 -5.14 -11.78
CA ALA A 10 5.02 -5.36 -13.22
C ALA A 10 6.21 -4.64 -13.90
N ARG A 11 6.52 -3.41 -13.48
CA ARG A 11 7.65 -2.62 -14.01
C ARG A 11 9.01 -3.24 -13.70
N LYS A 12 9.20 -3.72 -12.47
CA LYS A 12 10.45 -4.34 -12.01
C LYS A 12 10.54 -5.84 -12.30
N GLY A 13 9.48 -6.45 -12.83
CA GLY A 13 9.41 -7.90 -13.07
C GLY A 13 9.37 -8.73 -11.79
N ILE A 14 8.90 -8.16 -10.67
CA ILE A 14 8.79 -8.86 -9.39
C ILE A 14 7.52 -9.71 -9.38
N VAL A 15 7.69 -11.01 -9.17
CA VAL A 15 6.57 -11.96 -9.11
C VAL A 15 6.14 -12.21 -7.67
N ILE A 16 4.86 -12.59 -7.49
CA ILE A 16 4.28 -12.86 -6.16
C ILE A 16 5.06 -13.94 -5.39
N SER A 17 5.64 -14.92 -6.09
CA SER A 17 6.45 -15.97 -5.47
C SER A 17 7.73 -15.46 -4.81
N GLN A 18 8.33 -14.37 -5.30
CA GLN A 18 9.48 -13.73 -4.67
C GLN A 18 9.08 -13.07 -3.36
N ILE A 19 7.97 -12.31 -3.36
CA ILE A 19 7.44 -11.66 -2.17
C ILE A 19 7.01 -12.71 -1.13
N SER A 20 6.34 -13.79 -1.55
CA SER A 20 5.92 -14.84 -0.63
C SER A 20 7.09 -15.59 -0.01
N SER A 21 8.15 -15.84 -0.79
CA SER A 21 9.37 -16.48 -0.30
C SER A 21 10.11 -15.58 0.70
N HIS A 22 10.14 -14.27 0.45
CA HIS A 22 10.77 -13.29 1.32
C HIS A 22 10.04 -13.16 2.67
N LEU A 23 8.71 -13.01 2.64
CA LEU A 23 7.89 -12.85 3.85
C LEU A 23 7.59 -14.18 4.58
N ASN A 24 8.06 -15.31 4.06
CA ASN A 24 7.70 -16.66 4.54
C ASN A 24 6.17 -16.88 4.65
N LEU A 25 5.43 -16.38 3.65
CA LEU A 25 3.98 -16.52 3.56
C LEU A 25 3.59 -17.47 2.43
N ARG A 26 2.38 -18.04 2.51
CA ARG A 26 1.81 -18.80 1.38
C ARG A 26 1.58 -17.85 0.20
N TYR A 27 1.85 -18.33 -1.01
CA TYR A 27 1.58 -17.59 -2.26
C TYR A 27 0.15 -17.03 -2.30
N ALA A 28 -0.84 -17.86 -1.93
CA ALA A 28 -2.24 -17.46 -1.89
C ALA A 28 -2.51 -16.30 -0.92
N THR A 29 -1.86 -16.29 0.25
CA THR A 29 -1.98 -15.21 1.24
C THR A 29 -1.45 -13.90 0.70
N VAL A 30 -0.29 -13.90 0.05
CA VAL A 30 0.27 -12.69 -0.57
C VAL A 30 -0.61 -12.21 -1.73
N CYS A 31 -1.10 -13.13 -2.56
CA CYS A 31 -2.03 -12.83 -3.64
C CYS A 31 -3.32 -12.17 -3.12
N ASP A 32 -3.93 -12.73 -2.08
CA ASP A 32 -5.14 -12.17 -1.46
C ASP A 32 -4.86 -10.79 -0.83
N LYS A 33 -3.69 -10.58 -0.23
CA LYS A 33 -3.26 -9.28 0.30
C LYS A 33 -3.09 -8.23 -0.81
N ILE A 34 -2.36 -8.53 -1.88
CA ILE A 34 -2.15 -7.62 -3.03
C ILE A 34 -3.50 -7.24 -3.67
N ASN A 35 -4.40 -8.22 -3.84
CA ASN A 35 -5.73 -7.98 -4.37
C ASN A 35 -6.63 -7.19 -3.41
N GLY A 36 -6.21 -7.01 -2.16
CA GLY A 36 -6.93 -6.23 -1.16
C GLY A 36 -8.04 -6.99 -0.45
N LYS A 37 -8.03 -8.33 -0.48
CA LYS A 37 -8.92 -9.14 0.38
C LYS A 37 -8.48 -9.08 1.84
N PHE A 38 -7.18 -8.98 2.07
CA PHE A 38 -6.57 -8.78 3.38
C PHE A 38 -5.57 -7.61 3.33
N ARG A 39 -5.33 -7.00 4.48
CA ARG A 39 -4.32 -5.94 4.65
C ARG A 39 -2.93 -6.52 4.84
N PHE A 40 -1.90 -5.76 4.47
CA PHE A 40 -0.54 -5.98 4.95
C PHE A 40 -0.39 -5.44 6.38
N TYR A 41 0.38 -6.14 7.21
CA TYR A 41 0.89 -5.60 8.46
C TYR A 41 2.03 -4.63 8.16
N TYR A 42 2.31 -3.71 9.10
CA TYR A 42 3.33 -2.69 8.93
C TYR A 42 4.71 -3.31 8.63
N ASP A 43 5.10 -4.32 9.41
CA ASP A 43 6.40 -4.98 9.26
C ASP A 43 6.54 -5.63 7.87
N GLU A 44 5.49 -6.31 7.40
CA GLU A 44 5.47 -6.91 6.04
C GLU A 44 5.57 -5.85 4.94
N ALA A 45 4.87 -4.74 5.11
CA ALA A 45 4.87 -3.65 4.14
C ALA A 45 6.23 -2.96 4.09
N LEU A 46 6.86 -2.77 5.24
CA LEU A 46 8.20 -2.22 5.36
C LEU A 46 9.24 -3.14 4.71
N GLU A 47 9.18 -4.45 4.97
CA GLU A 47 10.08 -5.45 4.35
C GLU A 47 9.95 -5.46 2.82
N ILE A 48 8.71 -5.42 2.31
CA ILE A 48 8.47 -5.34 0.86
C ILE A 48 9.10 -4.08 0.28
N LYS A 49 8.93 -2.93 0.94
CA LYS A 49 9.48 -1.66 0.50
C LYS A 49 11.00 -1.71 0.49
N GLU A 50 11.63 -2.14 1.57
CA GLU A 50 13.08 -2.14 1.71
C GLU A 50 13.76 -3.11 0.74
N THR A 51 13.16 -4.29 0.52
CA THR A 51 13.75 -5.34 -0.30
C THR A 51 13.50 -5.16 -1.80
N PHE A 52 12.29 -4.77 -2.21
CA PHE A 52 11.90 -4.76 -3.63
C PHE A 52 11.75 -3.34 -4.21
N PHE A 53 11.38 -2.37 -3.38
CA PHE A 53 11.01 -1.02 -3.83
C PHE A 53 11.65 0.09 -2.99
N PRO A 54 12.99 0.08 -2.78
CA PRO A 54 13.64 1.00 -1.85
C PRO A 54 13.46 2.48 -2.22
N ASP A 55 13.29 2.76 -3.52
CA ASP A 55 13.11 4.10 -4.10
C ASP A 55 11.67 4.65 -3.98
N HIS A 56 10.74 3.86 -3.47
CA HIS A 56 9.33 4.24 -3.37
C HIS A 56 8.91 4.45 -1.92
N ASN A 57 7.93 5.34 -1.74
CA ASN A 57 7.33 5.61 -0.44
C ASN A 57 6.32 4.52 -0.06
N LEU A 58 6.22 4.24 1.25
CA LEU A 58 5.30 3.23 1.77
C LEU A 58 3.85 3.60 1.48
N GLU A 59 3.51 4.88 1.65
CA GLU A 59 2.18 5.45 1.41
C GLU A 59 1.77 5.28 -0.06
N TYR A 60 2.72 5.44 -0.98
CA TYR A 60 2.49 5.27 -2.40
C TYR A 60 2.24 3.80 -2.75
N LEU A 61 3.14 2.90 -2.34
CA LEU A 61 3.06 1.47 -2.67
C LEU A 61 1.76 0.85 -2.15
N PHE A 62 1.40 1.18 -0.91
CA PHE A 62 0.27 0.59 -0.19
C PHE A 62 -0.97 1.50 -0.18
N GLU A 63 -1.09 2.42 -1.15
CA GLU A 63 -2.36 3.13 -1.35
C GLU A 63 -3.45 2.11 -1.69
N PHE A 64 -4.51 2.11 -0.87
CA PHE A 64 -5.61 1.17 -1.01
C PHE A 64 -6.75 1.80 -1.81
N GLU A 65 -7.08 1.17 -2.93
CA GLU A 65 -8.33 1.46 -3.65
C GLU A 65 -9.41 0.49 -3.20
N GLU A 66 -10.39 1.01 -2.46
CA GLU A 66 -11.60 0.29 -2.12
C GLU A 66 -12.53 0.32 -3.34
N ASN A 67 -12.94 -0.85 -3.83
CA ASN A 67 -14.03 -0.95 -4.80
C ASN A 67 -15.36 -0.66 -4.08
N LYS A 68 -15.57 0.60 -3.67
CA LYS A 68 -16.86 1.09 -3.22
C LYS A 68 -17.62 1.59 -4.44
N PRO A 69 -18.91 1.24 -4.63
CA PRO A 69 -19.77 2.04 -5.47
C PRO A 69 -19.83 3.45 -4.84
N ASN A 70 -19.10 4.39 -5.45
CA ASN A 70 -19.25 5.83 -5.33
C ASN A 70 -19.81 6.33 -3.99
N CYS A 71 -18.95 6.48 -2.99
CA CYS A 71 -19.19 7.40 -1.89
C CYS A 71 -18.03 8.39 -1.80
N SER A 72 -18.30 9.61 -2.28
CA SER A 72 -17.38 10.73 -2.42
C SER A 72 -16.90 11.26 -1.07
N VAL A 73 -15.88 10.64 -0.47
CA VAL A 73 -15.12 11.32 0.58
C VAL A 73 -13.98 12.07 -0.10
N LYS A 74 -14.24 13.33 -0.45
CA LYS A 74 -13.15 14.25 -0.79
C LYS A 74 -12.24 14.35 0.42
N ARG A 75 -11.01 13.85 0.31
CA ARG A 75 -9.95 14.14 1.28
C ARG A 75 -9.74 15.66 1.24
N ASN A 76 -10.16 16.37 2.29
CA ASN A 76 -9.90 17.81 2.43
C ASN A 76 -8.47 18.00 2.93
N PRO A 77 -7.59 18.72 2.20
CA PRO A 77 -6.26 19.04 2.68
C PRO A 77 -6.29 20.42 3.36
N THR A 78 -6.67 20.49 4.63
CA THR A 78 -6.44 21.70 5.45
C THR A 78 -6.21 21.33 6.91
N PHE A 79 -5.00 20.85 7.19
CA PHE A 79 -4.43 20.91 8.55
C PHE A 79 -3.45 22.08 8.54
N LEU A 80 -3.93 23.31 8.75
CA LEU A 80 -3.21 24.54 9.11
C LEU A 80 -4.16 25.71 8.82
N GLU A 81 -4.55 26.48 9.86
CA GLU A 81 -4.99 27.91 9.83
C GLU A 81 -5.95 28.34 10.97
N HIS A 82 -6.20 27.54 12.02
CA HIS A 82 -6.95 28.05 13.18
C HIS A 82 -6.31 27.69 14.53
N LYS A 83 -5.13 28.27 14.79
CA LYS A 83 -4.63 28.43 16.17
C LYS A 83 -3.91 29.77 16.40
N ILE A 84 -4.43 30.83 15.79
CA ILE A 84 -4.12 32.21 16.16
C ILE A 84 -5.47 32.92 16.30
N LEU A 85 -5.63 33.70 17.37
CA LEU A 85 -6.87 34.27 17.94
C LEU A 85 -7.69 33.31 18.80
N ASN A 86 -7.18 33.05 20.00
CA ASN A 86 -7.92 33.20 21.26
C ASN A 86 -6.93 33.09 22.42
N PHE A 87 -6.17 34.16 22.65
CA PHE A 87 -5.59 34.59 23.93
C PHE A 87 -5.33 36.10 23.85
#